data_AF-Q8DXH4-F1
#
_entry.id   AF-Q8DXH4-F1
#
_cell.length_a   1.000
_cell.length_b   1.000
_cell.length_c   1.000
_cell.angle_alpha   90.00
_cell.angle_beta   90.00
_cell.angle_gamma   90.00
#
_symmetry.space_group_name_H-M   'P 1'
#
loop_
_entity.id
_entity.type
_entity.pdbx_description
1 polymer ?
#
loop_
_entity_poly.entity_id
_entity_poly.type
_entity_poly.pdbx_seq_one_letter_code
_entity_poly.pdbx_strand_id
1 'polypeptide(L)'
;MNEIFVFHGQEVRTVTINNEPWFVGKDVADILGYSKSRNAIALHVDEDDALKQGITDNLGRMQETIIINESGLYSLILSSKLPQVKEFKRWVTSEVLPQIRQQGAYVPENLSDEAFIALFTGQKKLKEHQLALAQDVDYLKNEQPIHPSFAQALLKKRKARVVSCLGGMDSPAYADKVFAQSVFRQAEVDFKDHFNINRYDMLPKKFAEAALSYWMTWEPSTNTKMKILEMNAYEL
;
A
#
# COMPACT_ATOMS: atom_id res chain seq x y z
N MET A 1 26.74 -4.38 1.39
CA MET A 1 27.58 -5.44 1.97
C MET A 1 27.47 -6.58 0.99
N ASN A 2 28.54 -6.98 0.29
CA ASN A 2 28.45 -8.09 -0.67
C ASN A 2 28.45 -9.38 0.14
N GLU A 3 27.34 -10.13 0.11
CA GLU A 3 27.28 -11.45 0.73
C GLU A 3 28.13 -12.42 -0.11
N ILE A 4 29.11 -13.05 0.53
CA ILE A 4 29.91 -14.10 -0.10
C ILE A 4 28.99 -15.31 -0.28
N PHE A 5 28.62 -15.59 -1.53
CA PHE A 5 27.84 -16.77 -1.88
C PHE A 5 28.79 -17.91 -2.25
N VAL A 6 28.65 -19.06 -1.59
CA VAL A 6 29.47 -20.24 -1.86
C VAL A 6 28.60 -21.27 -2.58
N PHE A 7 28.96 -21.60 -3.82
CA PHE A 7 28.28 -22.59 -4.65
C PHE A 7 29.23 -23.76 -4.93
N HIS A 8 28.85 -24.98 -4.54
CA HIS A 8 29.72 -26.18 -4.62
C HIS A 8 31.10 -25.99 -3.97
N GLY A 9 31.18 -25.21 -2.89
CA GLY A 9 32.45 -24.92 -2.20
C GLY A 9 33.33 -23.89 -2.90
N GLN A 10 32.84 -23.24 -3.96
CA GLN A 10 33.53 -22.16 -4.69
C GLN A 10 32.78 -20.84 -4.53
N GLU A 11 33.52 -19.74 -4.37
CA GLU A 11 32.94 -18.41 -4.20
C GLU A 11 32.37 -17.90 -5.53
N VAL A 12 31.15 -17.37 -5.49
CA VAL A 12 30.48 -16.68 -6.60
C VAL A 12 30.41 -15.21 -6.26
N ARG A 13 30.83 -14.35 -7.18
CA ARG A 13 30.66 -12.90 -7.01
C ARG A 13 29.19 -12.53 -7.13
N THR A 14 28.72 -11.69 -6.21
CA THR A 14 27.32 -11.27 -6.11
C THR A 14 27.18 -9.75 -6.05
N VAL A 15 26.03 -9.25 -6.48
CA VAL A 15 25.57 -7.87 -6.32
C VAL A 15 24.14 -7.90 -5.83
N THR A 16 23.78 -7.02 -4.89
CA THR A 16 22.38 -6.87 -4.45
C THR A 16 21.68 -5.81 -5.29
N ILE A 17 20.58 -6.17 -5.96
CA ILE A 17 19.72 -5.25 -6.71
C ILE A 17 18.29 -5.43 -6.22
N ASN A 18 17.62 -4.34 -5.84
CA ASN A 18 16.26 -4.39 -5.28
C ASN A 18 16.10 -5.35 -4.10
N ASN A 19 17.14 -5.48 -3.27
CA ASN A 19 17.19 -6.40 -2.13
C ASN A 19 17.16 -7.90 -2.51
N GLU A 20 17.44 -8.22 -3.77
CA GLU A 20 17.62 -9.59 -4.28
C GLU A 20 19.08 -9.83 -4.70
N PRO A 21 19.60 -11.05 -4.52
CA PRO A 21 20.95 -11.39 -4.95
C PRO A 21 21.00 -11.62 -6.47
N TRP A 22 21.98 -10.99 -7.11
CA TRP A 22 22.36 -11.24 -8.50
C TRP A 22 23.76 -11.83 -8.54
N PHE A 23 23.95 -12.87 -9.34
CA PHE A 23 25.16 -13.66 -9.40
C PHE A 23 25.93 -13.37 -10.68
N VAL A 24 27.26 -13.30 -10.64
CA VAL A 24 28.05 -13.22 -11.86
C VAL A 24 27.90 -14.52 -12.64
N GLY A 25 27.16 -14.47 -13.76
CA GLY A 25 26.79 -15.66 -14.52
C GLY A 25 27.99 -16.42 -15.06
N LYS A 26 29.11 -15.72 -15.32
CA LYS A 26 30.37 -16.36 -15.72
C LYS A 26 30.89 -17.30 -14.64
N ASP A 27 30.94 -16.85 -13.39
CA ASP A 27 31.46 -17.63 -12.26
C ASP A 27 30.60 -18.87 -12.06
N VAL A 28 29.27 -18.69 -12.08
CA VAL A 28 28.30 -19.78 -12.01
C VAL A 28 28.52 -20.80 -13.13
N ALA A 29 28.63 -20.35 -14.38
CA ALA A 29 28.82 -21.24 -15.52
C ALA A 29 30.19 -21.96 -15.48
N ASP A 30 31.25 -21.28 -15.02
CA ASP A 30 32.59 -21.85 -14.83
C ASP A 30 32.55 -22.94 -13.75
N ILE A 31 31.95 -22.68 -12.58
CA ILE A 31 31.78 -23.66 -11.50
C ILE A 31 30.94 -24.84 -11.97
N LEU A 32 29.86 -24.56 -12.71
CA LEU A 32 29.02 -25.59 -13.30
C LEU A 32 29.74 -26.40 -14.39
N GLY A 33 30.92 -25.97 -14.85
CA GLY A 33 31.83 -26.69 -15.76
C GLY A 33 31.53 -26.48 -17.25
N TYR A 34 30.80 -25.43 -17.61
CA TYR A 34 30.55 -25.08 -19.00
C TYR A 34 31.84 -24.66 -19.70
N SER A 35 32.14 -25.26 -20.87
CA SER A 35 33.36 -24.93 -21.62
C SER A 35 33.37 -23.49 -22.17
N LYS A 36 32.18 -22.91 -22.39
CA LYS A 36 31.99 -21.56 -22.91
C LYS A 36 30.90 -20.83 -22.12
N SER A 37 31.28 -20.23 -21.01
CA SER A 37 30.37 -19.61 -20.04
C SER A 37 29.44 -18.56 -20.64
N ARG A 38 29.95 -17.69 -21.51
CA ARG A 38 29.10 -16.70 -22.23
C ARG A 38 28.04 -17.37 -23.11
N ASN A 39 28.39 -18.46 -23.80
CA ASN A 39 27.43 -19.18 -24.64
C ASN A 39 26.41 -19.94 -23.78
N ALA A 40 26.84 -20.49 -22.64
CA ALA A 40 25.93 -21.17 -21.72
C ALA A 40 24.86 -20.21 -21.19
N ILE A 41 25.26 -19.01 -20.77
CA ILE A 41 24.34 -17.96 -20.33
C ILE A 41 23.39 -17.60 -21.48
N ALA A 42 23.92 -17.29 -22.67
CA ALA A 42 23.09 -16.90 -23.81
C ALA A 42 22.13 -17.99 -24.32
N LEU A 43 22.41 -19.27 -24.06
CA LEU A 43 21.58 -20.39 -24.53
C LEU A 43 20.54 -20.83 -23.48
N HIS A 44 20.81 -20.60 -22.21
CA HIS A 44 20.06 -21.20 -21.11
C HIS A 44 19.45 -20.20 -20.14
N VAL A 45 19.77 -18.90 -20.25
CA VAL A 45 19.20 -17.86 -19.39
C VAL A 45 18.37 -16.93 -20.26
N ASP A 46 17.14 -16.70 -19.84
CA ASP A 46 16.24 -15.76 -20.52
C ASP A 46 16.74 -14.32 -20.37
N GLU A 47 16.38 -13.46 -21.32
CA GLU A 47 16.85 -12.07 -21.34
C GLU A 47 16.41 -11.28 -20.10
N ASP A 48 15.21 -11.57 -19.57
CA ASP A 48 14.67 -10.95 -18.35
C ASP A 48 15.43 -11.36 -17.07
N ASP A 49 16.16 -12.48 -17.13
CA ASP A 49 16.91 -13.05 -16.01
C ASP A 49 18.40 -12.65 -16.04
N ALA A 50 18.82 -11.84 -17.00
CA ALA A 50 20.22 -11.44 -17.19
C ALA A 50 20.39 -9.93 -17.40
N LEU A 51 21.40 -9.34 -16.76
CA LEU A 51 21.77 -7.93 -16.92
C LEU A 51 23.26 -7.76 -17.16
N LYS A 52 23.64 -6.73 -17.91
CA LYS A 52 25.04 -6.29 -18.00
C LYS A 52 25.31 -5.28 -16.90
N GLN A 53 26.34 -5.54 -16.09
CA GLN A 53 26.71 -4.68 -14.98
C GLN A 53 28.23 -4.58 -14.87
N GLY A 54 28.72 -3.36 -14.58
CA GLY A 54 30.12 -3.15 -14.20
C GLY A 54 30.37 -3.68 -12.80
N ILE A 55 31.28 -4.65 -12.66
CA ILE A 55 31.65 -5.27 -11.39
C ILE A 55 33.17 -5.19 -11.22
N THR A 56 33.61 -4.88 -10.00
CA THR A 56 35.03 -4.90 -9.64
C THR A 56 35.52 -6.34 -9.55
N ASP A 57 36.55 -6.69 -10.32
CA ASP A 57 37.22 -7.99 -10.25
C ASP A 57 38.08 -8.12 -8.98
N ASN A 58 38.59 -9.32 -8.72
CA ASN A 58 39.44 -9.60 -7.54
C ASN A 58 40.77 -8.83 -7.55
N LEU A 59 41.11 -8.16 -8.66
CA LEU A 59 42.30 -7.32 -8.84
C LEU A 59 41.96 -5.82 -8.75
N GLY A 60 40.74 -5.46 -8.36
CA GLY A 60 40.31 -4.08 -8.17
C GLY A 60 39.89 -3.36 -9.47
N ARG A 61 39.76 -4.07 -10.60
CA ARG A 61 39.43 -3.47 -11.90
C ARG A 61 37.94 -3.57 -12.19
N MET A 62 37.34 -2.49 -12.66
CA MET A 62 35.95 -2.50 -13.15
C MET A 62 35.88 -3.25 -14.49
N GLN A 63 35.08 -4.32 -14.54
CA GLN A 63 34.80 -5.07 -15.76
C GLN A 63 33.29 -5.17 -15.98
N GLU A 64 32.84 -4.92 -17.20
CA GLU A 64 31.46 -5.21 -17.58
C GLU A 64 31.30 -6.73 -17.72
N THR A 65 30.38 -7.29 -16.95
CA THR A 65 30.05 -8.72 -16.95
C THR A 65 28.54 -8.92 -16.98
N ILE A 66 28.12 -10.14 -17.29
CA ILE A 66 26.71 -10.53 -17.20
C ILE A 66 26.45 -11.05 -15.79
N ILE A 67 25.48 -10.45 -15.12
CA ILE A 67 24.89 -10.98 -13.89
C ILE A 67 23.55 -11.63 -14.22
N ILE A 68 23.18 -12.63 -13.42
CA ILE A 68 21.92 -13.35 -13.53
C ILE A 68 21.20 -13.35 -12.18
N ASN A 69 19.87 -13.30 -12.20
CA ASN A 69 19.07 -13.46 -10.99
C ASN A 69 18.99 -14.94 -10.57
N GLU A 70 18.22 -15.24 -9.54
CA GLU A 70 18.03 -16.61 -9.05
C GLU A 70 17.35 -17.53 -10.08
N SER A 71 16.41 -17.00 -10.87
CA SER A 71 15.76 -17.74 -11.97
C SER A 71 16.78 -18.17 -13.02
N GLY A 72 17.63 -17.24 -13.49
CA GLY A 72 18.69 -17.54 -14.45
C GLY A 72 19.75 -18.51 -13.92
N LEU A 73 20.09 -18.42 -12.62
CA LEU A 73 20.93 -19.41 -11.94
C LEU A 73 20.31 -20.81 -12.03
N TYR A 74 19.03 -20.96 -11.71
CA TYR A 74 18.34 -22.25 -11.81
C TYR A 74 18.27 -22.76 -13.24
N SER A 75 18.06 -21.90 -14.24
CA SER A 75 18.02 -22.30 -15.64
C SER A 75 19.36 -22.88 -16.12
N LEU A 76 20.50 -22.31 -15.69
CA LEU A 76 21.83 -22.89 -15.93
C LEU A 76 22.00 -24.24 -15.23
N ILE A 77 21.65 -24.32 -13.96
CA ILE A 77 21.75 -25.56 -13.19
C ILE A 77 20.93 -26.65 -13.85
N LEU A 78 19.64 -26.41 -14.13
CA LEU A 78 18.71 -27.38 -14.71
C LEU A 78 19.07 -27.77 -16.15
N SER A 79 19.75 -26.90 -16.90
CA SER A 79 20.25 -27.20 -18.25
C SER A 79 21.59 -27.95 -18.28
N SER A 80 22.39 -27.89 -17.20
CA SER A 80 23.73 -28.50 -17.18
C SER A 80 23.73 -30.03 -17.34
N LYS A 81 24.62 -30.60 -18.15
CA LYS A 81 24.73 -32.06 -18.31
C LYS A 81 25.82 -32.68 -17.42
N LEU A 82 26.39 -31.91 -16.51
CA LEU A 82 27.61 -32.28 -15.82
C LEU A 82 27.35 -33.13 -14.56
N PRO A 83 28.24 -34.10 -14.25
CA PRO A 83 28.04 -35.02 -13.12
C PRO A 83 27.87 -34.31 -11.78
N GLN A 84 28.64 -33.23 -11.56
CA GLN A 84 28.63 -32.44 -10.32
C GLN A 84 27.28 -31.76 -10.00
N VAL A 85 26.42 -31.57 -11.00
CA VAL A 85 25.09 -30.95 -10.85
C VAL A 85 23.99 -32.01 -10.78
N LYS A 86 24.32 -33.27 -11.09
CA LYS A 86 23.36 -34.36 -11.18
C LYS A 86 22.68 -34.62 -9.84
N GLU A 87 23.42 -34.58 -8.75
CA GLU A 87 22.89 -34.77 -7.40
C GLU A 87 21.93 -33.65 -7.02
N PHE A 88 22.33 -32.38 -7.20
CA PHE A 88 21.46 -31.23 -6.93
C PHE A 88 20.17 -31.28 -7.76
N LYS A 89 20.25 -31.55 -9.06
CA LYS A 89 19.05 -31.72 -9.90
C LYS A 89 18.17 -32.85 -9.39
N ARG A 90 18.77 -33.98 -9.02
CA ARG A 90 18.02 -35.15 -8.56
C ARG A 90 17.30 -34.83 -7.25
N TRP A 91 17.97 -34.17 -6.32
CA TRP A 91 17.39 -33.69 -5.06
C TRP A 91 16.22 -32.72 -5.34
N VAL A 92 16.42 -31.68 -6.15
CA VAL A 92 15.34 -30.73 -6.48
C VAL A 92 14.15 -31.44 -7.15
N THR A 93 14.40 -32.30 -8.15
CA THR A 93 13.34 -32.94 -8.95
C THR A 93 12.66 -34.13 -8.30
N SER A 94 13.32 -34.81 -7.36
CA SER A 94 12.81 -36.03 -6.72
C SER A 94 12.33 -35.81 -5.28
N GLU A 95 12.77 -34.73 -4.63
CA GLU A 95 12.44 -34.43 -3.23
C GLU A 95 11.73 -33.08 -3.13
N VAL A 96 12.42 -31.98 -3.45
CA VAL A 96 11.92 -30.61 -3.23
C VAL A 96 10.63 -30.33 -4.01
N LEU A 97 10.64 -30.48 -5.33
CA LEU A 97 9.47 -30.20 -6.17
C LEU A 97 8.30 -31.15 -5.88
N PRO A 98 8.50 -32.47 -5.68
CA PRO A 98 7.43 -33.36 -5.25
C PRO A 98 6.82 -32.99 -3.90
N GLN A 99 7.63 -32.61 -2.89
CA GLN A 99 7.13 -32.15 -1.60
C GLN A 99 6.28 -30.88 -1.76
N ILE A 100 6.78 -29.87 -2.46
CA ILE A 100 6.03 -28.63 -2.72
C ILE A 100 4.71 -28.93 -3.44
N ARG A 101 4.72 -29.82 -4.45
CA ARG A 101 3.49 -30.20 -5.18
C ARG A 101 2.46 -30.89 -4.28
N GLN A 102 2.91 -31.74 -3.35
CA GLN A 102 2.01 -32.54 -2.49
C GLN A 102 1.54 -31.79 -1.24
N GLN A 103 2.43 -31.02 -0.64
CA GLN A 103 2.25 -30.42 0.69
C GLN A 103 2.14 -28.89 0.65
N GLY A 104 2.46 -28.26 -0.49
CA GLY A 104 2.50 -26.81 -0.66
C GLY A 104 3.78 -26.15 -0.15
N ALA A 105 4.70 -26.92 0.43
CA ALA A 105 5.98 -26.43 0.96
C ALA A 105 7.06 -27.52 0.91
N TYR A 106 8.33 -27.11 0.96
CA TYR A 106 9.46 -28.00 1.24
C TYR A 106 9.81 -27.89 2.73
N VAL A 107 9.94 -29.02 3.42
CA VAL A 107 10.35 -29.07 4.81
C VAL A 107 11.64 -29.88 4.89
N PRO A 108 12.78 -29.25 5.24
CA PRO A 108 14.04 -29.96 5.39
C PRO A 108 13.92 -31.05 6.47
N GLU A 109 14.43 -32.25 6.21
CA GLU A 109 14.37 -33.38 7.17
C GLU A 109 15.11 -33.09 8.49
N ASN A 110 16.07 -32.16 8.47
CA ASN A 110 16.84 -31.74 9.65
C ASN A 110 16.15 -30.64 10.48
N LEU A 111 14.96 -30.18 10.07
CA LEU A 111 14.18 -29.24 10.87
C LEU A 111 13.39 -30.02 11.93
N SER A 112 13.55 -29.66 13.20
CA SER A 112 12.75 -30.30 14.26
C SER A 112 11.27 -29.95 14.12
N ASP A 113 10.39 -30.88 14.50
CA ASP A 113 8.95 -30.65 14.53
C ASP A 113 8.59 -29.39 15.36
N GLU A 114 9.32 -29.15 16.45
CA GLU A 114 9.16 -27.98 17.30
C GLU A 114 9.50 -26.68 16.56
N ALA A 115 10.60 -26.65 15.80
CA ALA A 115 10.98 -25.49 15.01
C ALA A 115 9.99 -25.23 13.87
N PHE A 116 9.49 -26.30 13.24
CA PHE A 116 8.46 -26.21 12.22
C PHE A 116 7.15 -25.63 12.79
N ILE A 117 6.64 -26.18 13.90
CA ILE A 117 5.45 -25.66 14.57
C ILE A 117 5.64 -24.20 14.98
N ALA A 118 6.81 -23.84 15.55
CA ALA A 118 7.12 -22.47 15.94
C ALA A 118 7.08 -21.50 14.75
N LEU A 119 7.65 -21.89 13.59
CA LEU A 119 7.66 -21.06 12.39
C LEU A 119 6.24 -20.81 11.87
N PHE A 120 5.43 -21.87 11.73
CA PHE A 120 4.06 -21.76 11.21
C PHE A 120 3.13 -21.01 12.16
N THR A 121 3.22 -21.28 13.46
CA THR A 121 2.43 -20.55 14.47
C THR A 121 2.84 -19.09 14.56
N GLY A 122 4.14 -18.78 14.45
CA GLY A 122 4.67 -17.42 14.37
C GLY A 122 4.15 -16.68 13.15
N GLN A 123 4.22 -17.27 11.96
CA GLN A 123 3.68 -16.68 10.72
C GLN A 123 2.17 -16.45 10.79
N LYS A 124 1.41 -17.41 11.33
CA LYS A 124 -0.04 -17.27 11.51
C LYS A 124 -0.36 -16.09 12.42
N LYS A 125 0.26 -16.02 13.60
CA LYS A 125 0.08 -14.91 14.56
C LYS A 125 0.45 -13.56 13.95
N LEU A 126 1.53 -13.51 13.16
CA LEU A 126 1.96 -12.27 12.50
C LEU A 126 0.90 -11.79 11.49
N LYS A 127 0.34 -12.69 10.68
CA LYS A 127 -0.74 -12.36 9.74
C LYS A 127 -2.01 -11.89 10.46
N GLU A 128 -2.40 -12.56 11.54
CA GLU A 128 -3.55 -12.16 12.36
C GLU A 128 -3.34 -10.77 12.96
N HIS A 129 -2.15 -10.49 13.50
CA HIS A 129 -1.80 -9.18 14.04
C HIS A 129 -1.76 -8.09 12.96
N GLN A 130 -1.26 -8.39 11.75
CA GLN A 130 -1.28 -7.47 10.62
C GLN A 130 -2.71 -7.13 10.19
N LEU A 131 -3.61 -8.11 10.17
CA LEU A 131 -5.01 -7.88 9.84
C LEU A 131 -5.71 -6.99 10.87
N ALA A 132 -5.51 -7.28 12.17
CA ALA A 132 -6.05 -6.47 13.26
C ALA A 132 -5.54 -5.02 13.17
N LEU A 133 -4.23 -4.84 12.97
CA LEU A 133 -3.63 -3.51 12.82
C LEU A 133 -4.20 -2.76 11.60
N ALA A 134 -4.43 -3.44 10.48
CA ALA A 134 -5.02 -2.83 9.30
C ALA A 134 -6.46 -2.33 9.56
N GLN A 135 -7.25 -3.10 10.31
CA GLN A 135 -8.60 -2.70 10.72
C GLN A 135 -8.56 -1.49 11.66
N ASP A 136 -7.67 -1.47 12.64
CA ASP A 136 -7.50 -0.34 13.56
C ASP A 136 -7.07 0.93 12.80
N VAL A 137 -6.16 0.82 11.84
CA VAL A 137 -5.74 1.95 10.99
C VAL A 137 -6.90 2.48 10.16
N ASP A 138 -7.74 1.60 9.60
CA ASP A 138 -8.91 2.02 8.84
C ASP A 138 -9.95 2.71 9.71
N TYR A 139 -10.25 2.15 10.89
CA TYR A 139 -11.09 2.77 11.90
C TYR A 139 -10.58 4.17 12.27
N LEU A 140 -9.30 4.30 12.60
CA LEU A 140 -8.69 5.58 12.94
C LEU A 140 -8.76 6.59 11.80
N LYS A 141 -8.54 6.18 10.55
CA LYS A 141 -8.65 7.06 9.37
C LYS A 141 -10.08 7.58 9.19
N ASN A 142 -11.08 6.78 9.52
CA ASN A 142 -12.49 7.13 9.33
C ASN A 142 -13.05 8.00 10.47
N GLU A 143 -12.61 7.76 11.71
CA GLU A 143 -12.98 8.56 12.88
C GLU A 143 -12.15 9.85 13.02
N GLN A 144 -11.04 9.97 12.30
CA GLN A 144 -10.22 11.18 12.32
C GLN A 144 -11.06 12.41 11.98
N PRO A 145 -10.93 13.51 12.74
CA PRO A 145 -11.60 14.75 12.41
C PRO A 145 -11.18 15.28 11.03
N ILE A 146 -12.10 15.96 10.36
CA ILE A 146 -11.79 16.67 9.11
C ILE A 146 -10.71 17.73 9.31
N HIS A 147 -9.97 18.02 8.25
CA HIS A 147 -9.00 19.11 8.26
C HIS A 147 -9.70 20.48 8.45
N PRO A 148 -9.12 21.44 9.19
CA PRO A 148 -9.72 22.76 9.42
C PRO A 148 -10.15 23.53 8.16
N SER A 149 -9.43 23.36 7.04
CA SER A 149 -9.81 23.97 5.76
C SER A 149 -11.15 23.45 5.22
N PHE A 150 -11.45 22.16 5.44
CA PHE A 150 -12.76 21.60 5.08
C PHE A 150 -13.85 22.13 6.00
N ALA A 151 -13.56 22.29 7.30
CA ALA A 151 -14.49 22.92 8.24
C ALA A 151 -14.85 24.36 7.81
N GLN A 152 -13.87 25.13 7.34
CA GLN A 152 -14.10 26.46 6.75
C GLN A 152 -14.99 26.40 5.50
N ALA A 153 -14.79 25.40 4.63
CA ALA A 153 -15.64 25.19 3.46
C ALA A 153 -17.11 24.87 3.85
N LEU A 154 -17.32 24.06 4.89
CA LEU A 154 -18.66 23.79 5.44
C LEU A 154 -19.31 25.06 5.99
N LEU A 155 -18.57 25.90 6.73
CA LEU A 155 -19.06 27.18 7.22
C LEU A 155 -19.46 28.11 6.06
N LYS A 156 -18.69 28.14 4.97
CA LYS A 156 -19.03 28.91 3.76
C LYS A 156 -20.31 28.39 3.11
N LYS A 157 -20.48 27.07 3.00
CA LYS A 157 -21.71 26.45 2.46
C LYS A 157 -22.92 26.73 3.34
N ARG A 158 -22.79 26.59 4.66
CA ARG A 158 -23.81 27.01 5.64
C ARG A 158 -24.24 28.44 5.39
N LYS A 159 -23.27 29.36 5.30
CA LYS A 159 -23.57 30.78 5.11
C LYS A 159 -24.37 31.01 3.83
N ALA A 160 -23.91 30.44 2.71
CA ALA A 160 -24.60 30.55 1.44
C ALA A 160 -26.03 29.98 1.49
N ARG A 161 -26.21 28.82 2.12
CA ARG A 161 -27.53 28.19 2.26
C ARG A 161 -28.48 29.03 3.10
N VAL A 162 -28.06 29.49 4.27
CA VAL A 162 -28.90 30.31 5.16
C VAL A 162 -29.31 31.62 4.47
N VAL A 163 -28.38 32.31 3.80
CA VAL A 163 -28.70 33.53 3.02
C VAL A 163 -29.73 33.24 1.93
N SER A 164 -29.57 32.12 1.21
CA SER A 164 -30.56 31.70 0.21
C SER A 164 -31.93 31.46 0.83
N CYS A 165 -32.02 30.82 2.00
CA CYS A 165 -33.28 30.60 2.70
C CYS A 165 -33.92 31.90 3.21
N LEU A 166 -33.13 32.92 3.56
CA LEU A 166 -33.62 34.24 3.97
C LEU A 166 -34.13 35.08 2.78
N GLY A 167 -33.93 34.63 1.53
CA GLY A 167 -34.34 35.36 0.32
C GLY A 167 -33.23 36.17 -0.35
N GLY A 168 -31.96 36.01 0.06
CA GLY A 168 -30.82 36.75 -0.51
C GLY A 168 -30.22 37.77 0.45
N MET A 169 -29.18 38.48 0.01
CA MET A 169 -28.50 39.50 0.84
C MET A 169 -29.28 40.82 0.91
N ASP A 170 -30.16 41.07 -0.05
CA ASP A 170 -30.95 42.29 -0.14
C ASP A 170 -32.36 42.10 0.44
N SER A 171 -32.67 40.92 1.00
CA SER A 171 -34.01 40.65 1.52
C SER A 171 -34.26 41.36 2.86
N PRO A 172 -35.50 41.81 3.12
CA PRO A 172 -35.87 42.37 4.42
C PRO A 172 -35.55 41.45 5.60
N ALA A 173 -35.78 40.14 5.44
CA ALA A 173 -35.46 39.14 6.44
C ALA A 173 -33.94 39.03 6.74
N TYR A 174 -33.08 39.26 5.75
CA TYR A 174 -31.63 39.29 5.95
C TYR A 174 -31.15 40.63 6.54
N ALA A 175 -31.78 41.74 6.16
CA ALA A 175 -31.47 43.08 6.67
C ALA A 175 -31.72 43.22 8.18
N ASP A 176 -32.74 42.54 8.72
CA ASP A 176 -32.94 42.41 10.17
C ASP A 176 -31.84 41.54 10.79
N LYS A 177 -30.84 42.20 11.40
CA LYS A 177 -29.69 41.53 11.99
C LYS A 177 -30.05 40.57 13.12
N VAL A 178 -31.04 40.90 13.95
CA VAL A 178 -31.41 40.07 15.10
C VAL A 178 -32.09 38.80 14.61
N PHE A 179 -33.04 38.96 13.69
CA PHE A 179 -33.73 37.83 13.11
C PHE A 179 -32.79 36.95 12.28
N ALA A 180 -31.99 37.53 11.37
CA ALA A 180 -31.05 36.77 10.55
C ALA A 180 -30.06 35.98 11.43
N GLN A 181 -29.50 36.59 12.49
CA GLN A 181 -28.63 35.89 13.45
C GLN A 181 -29.31 34.69 14.11
N SER A 182 -30.61 34.80 14.42
CA SER A 182 -31.37 33.66 14.98
C SER A 182 -31.47 32.49 13.98
N VAL A 183 -31.62 32.76 12.68
CA VAL A 183 -31.65 31.72 11.63
C VAL A 183 -30.28 31.08 11.43
N PHE A 184 -29.20 31.88 11.44
CA PHE A 184 -27.84 31.34 11.42
C PHE A 184 -27.55 30.46 12.64
N ARG A 185 -28.03 30.86 13.82
CA ARG A 185 -27.89 30.08 15.06
C ARG A 185 -28.66 28.77 14.97
N GLN A 186 -29.90 28.79 14.46
CA GLN A 186 -30.70 27.58 14.24
C GLN A 186 -29.95 26.60 13.33
N ALA A 187 -29.49 27.06 12.16
CA ALA A 187 -28.71 26.23 11.24
C ALA A 187 -27.48 25.59 11.91
N GLU A 188 -26.76 26.37 12.73
CA GLU A 188 -25.61 25.85 13.48
C GLU A 188 -25.98 24.76 14.49
N VAL A 189 -27.06 24.95 15.25
CA VAL A 189 -27.55 23.94 16.20
C VAL A 189 -27.92 22.67 15.45
N ASP A 190 -28.79 22.78 14.44
CA ASP A 190 -29.33 21.63 13.73
C ASP A 190 -28.20 20.76 13.13
N PHE A 191 -27.18 21.40 12.54
CA PHE A 191 -26.03 20.66 11.98
C PHE A 191 -25.21 19.96 13.06
N LYS A 192 -24.93 20.65 14.17
CA LYS A 192 -24.15 20.09 15.27
C LYS A 192 -24.87 18.92 15.93
N ASP A 193 -26.19 19.02 16.09
CA ASP A 193 -27.02 17.97 16.66
C ASP A 193 -27.12 16.78 15.69
N HIS A 194 -27.31 17.02 14.40
CA HIS A 194 -27.39 15.96 13.39
C HIS A 194 -26.12 15.10 13.31
N PHE A 195 -24.94 15.73 13.36
CA PHE A 195 -23.66 15.02 13.31
C PHE A 195 -23.09 14.70 14.71
N ASN A 196 -23.79 15.06 15.79
CA ASN A 196 -23.36 14.90 17.17
C ASN A 196 -21.94 15.47 17.45
N ILE A 197 -21.73 16.74 17.10
CA ILE A 197 -20.43 17.43 17.23
C ILE A 197 -20.56 18.81 17.85
N ASN A 198 -19.60 19.20 18.69
CA ASN A 198 -19.59 20.56 19.27
C ASN A 198 -19.00 21.61 18.32
N ARG A 199 -18.14 21.19 17.38
CA ARG A 199 -17.42 22.05 16.43
C ARG A 199 -17.33 21.36 15.07
N TYR A 200 -17.33 22.16 14.00
CA TYR A 200 -17.26 21.65 12.63
C TYR A 200 -15.98 20.86 12.36
N ASP A 201 -14.84 21.32 12.87
CA ASP A 201 -13.56 20.65 12.69
C ASP A 201 -13.42 19.34 13.48
N MET A 202 -14.38 19.02 14.36
CA MET A 202 -14.48 17.71 15.00
C MET A 202 -15.34 16.71 14.21
N LEU A 203 -15.91 17.11 13.06
CA LEU A 203 -16.66 16.20 12.20
C LEU A 203 -15.75 15.03 11.76
N PRO A 204 -16.10 13.78 12.05
CA PRO A 204 -15.37 12.63 11.54
C PRO A 204 -15.31 12.65 10.01
N LYS A 205 -14.14 12.31 9.44
CA LYS A 205 -13.89 12.37 8.00
C LYS A 205 -14.88 11.52 7.19
N LYS A 206 -15.33 10.39 7.74
CA LYS A 206 -16.38 9.54 7.12
C LYS A 206 -17.69 10.27 6.83
N PHE A 207 -18.00 11.36 7.53
CA PHE A 207 -19.21 12.16 7.33
C PHE A 207 -19.00 13.39 6.42
N ALA A 208 -17.81 13.55 5.81
CA ALA A 208 -17.50 14.72 5.00
C ALA A 208 -18.51 14.94 3.86
N GLU A 209 -18.85 13.89 3.10
CA GLU A 209 -19.81 13.98 2.00
C GLU A 209 -21.23 14.25 2.50
N ALA A 210 -21.66 13.53 3.55
CA ALA A 210 -22.96 13.72 4.19
C ALA A 210 -23.14 15.16 4.69
N ALA A 211 -22.11 15.77 5.28
CA ALA A 211 -22.13 17.15 5.75
C ALA A 211 -22.25 18.17 4.60
N LEU A 212 -21.66 17.91 3.43
CA LEU A 212 -21.86 18.75 2.26
C LEU A 212 -23.30 18.66 1.75
N SER A 213 -23.84 17.44 1.67
CA SER A 213 -25.23 17.18 1.23
C SER A 213 -26.26 17.75 2.18
N TYR A 214 -26.00 17.71 3.48
CA TYR A 214 -26.84 18.36 4.50
C TYR A 214 -27.03 19.84 4.16
N TRP A 215 -25.96 20.58 3.84
CA TRP A 215 -26.07 22.00 3.50
C TRP A 215 -26.75 22.28 2.16
N MET A 216 -26.83 21.30 1.26
CA MET A 216 -27.59 21.46 0.01
C MET A 216 -29.10 21.40 0.25
N THR A 217 -29.53 20.74 1.33
CA THR A 217 -30.94 20.40 1.58
C THR A 217 -31.51 21.05 2.85
N TRP A 218 -30.67 21.55 3.76
CA TRP A 218 -31.12 22.17 5.00
C TRP A 218 -32.13 23.30 4.76
N GLU A 219 -33.15 23.36 5.58
CA GLU A 219 -34.14 24.43 5.58
C GLU A 219 -34.45 24.85 7.03
N PRO A 220 -34.78 26.13 7.26
CA PRO A 220 -35.18 26.58 8.59
C PRO A 220 -36.51 25.93 9.00
N SER A 221 -36.77 25.87 10.31
CA SER A 221 -38.02 25.31 10.83
C SER A 221 -39.25 26.00 10.23
N THR A 222 -40.38 25.30 10.22
CA THR A 222 -41.64 25.79 9.64
C THR A 222 -42.00 27.19 10.12
N ASN A 223 -41.92 27.46 11.43
CA ASN A 223 -42.22 28.77 12.00
C ASN A 223 -41.25 29.86 11.51
N THR A 224 -39.95 29.55 11.49
CA THR A 224 -38.93 30.46 10.94
C THR A 224 -39.20 30.75 9.46
N LYS A 225 -39.55 29.73 8.66
CA LYS A 225 -39.86 29.88 7.23
C LYS A 225 -41.08 30.77 7.00
N MET A 226 -42.16 30.56 7.76
CA MET A 226 -43.36 31.42 7.70
C MET A 226 -43.02 32.87 8.02
N LYS A 227 -42.19 33.11 9.04
CA LYS A 227 -41.74 34.46 9.40
C LYS A 227 -40.88 35.11 8.32
N ILE A 228 -39.98 34.35 7.67
CA ILE A 228 -39.20 34.85 6.52
C ILE A 228 -40.14 35.31 5.40
N LEU A 229 -41.15 34.52 5.07
CA LEU A 229 -42.13 34.86 4.03
C LEU A 229 -42.90 36.13 4.38
N GLU A 230 -43.38 36.25 5.61
CA GLU A 230 -44.05 37.46 6.10
C GLU A 230 -43.16 38.70 5.99
N MET A 231 -41.92 38.62 6.49
CA MET A 231 -40.98 39.76 6.45
C MET A 231 -40.63 40.19 5.03
N ASN A 232 -40.47 39.23 4.11
CA ASN A 232 -40.14 39.52 2.72
C ASN A 232 -41.37 39.94 1.88
N ALA A 233 -42.60 39.79 2.38
CA ALA A 233 -43.82 40.16 1.66
C ALA A 233 -44.16 41.66 1.75
N TYR A 234 -43.56 42.42 2.68
CA TYR A 234 -43.89 43.83 2.94
C TYR A 234 -43.24 44.85 1.97
N GLU A 235 -42.59 44.39 0.89
CA GLU A 235 -42.16 45.25 -0.23
C GLU A 235 -42.74 44.74 -1.56
N LEU A 236 -44.00 45.12 -1.82
CA LEU A 236 -44.59 45.25 -3.16
C LEU A 236 -45.32 46.59 -3.25
#